data_AF-A0A7R7HVX8-F1
#
_entry.id   AF-A0A7R7HVX8-F1
#
_cell.length_a   1.000
_cell.length_b   1.000
_cell.length_c   1.000
_cell.angle_alpha   90.00
_cell.angle_beta   90.00
_cell.angle_gamma   90.00
#
_symmetry.space_group_name_H-M   'P 1'
#
loop_
_entity.id
_entity.type
_entity.pdbx_description
1 polymer ?
#
loop_
_entity_poly.entity_id
_entity_poly.type
_entity_poly.pdbx_seq_one_letter_code
_entity_poly.pdbx_strand_id
1 'polypeptide(L)' 'MNRPDVGDVVRLPGWLPDPPYRVLGVRDPGIDGHLWLDGYLIEDTGITVASYLVPVNRLRPLPDPTWDQA' A
#
# COMPACT_ATOMS: atom_id res chain seq x y z
N MET A 1 10.68 5.32 8.96
CA MET A 1 10.36 4.38 7.88
C MET A 1 10.49 5.14 6.57
N ASN A 2 11.06 4.53 5.54
CA ASN A 2 11.25 5.18 4.24
C ASN A 2 9.92 5.23 3.48
N ARG A 3 9.78 6.25 2.61
CA ARG A 3 8.69 6.35 1.63
C ARG A 3 8.65 5.05 0.80
N PRO A 4 7.48 4.42 0.59
CA PRO A 4 7.38 3.24 -0.27
C PRO A 4 7.62 3.62 -1.73
N ASP A 5 8.15 2.68 -2.49
CA ASP A 5 8.34 2.78 -3.93
C ASP A 5 7.20 2.09 -4.70
N VAL A 6 7.09 2.39 -5.99
CA VAL A 6 6.17 1.66 -6.87
C VAL A 6 6.60 0.20 -6.95
N GLY A 7 5.65 -0.72 -6.74
CA GLY A 7 5.89 -2.14 -6.63
C GLY A 7 5.98 -2.64 -5.19
N ASP A 8 6.17 -1.77 -4.20
CA ASP A 8 6.19 -2.23 -2.81
C ASP A 8 4.84 -2.80 -2.38
N VAL A 9 4.89 -3.78 -1.49
CA VAL A 9 3.71 -4.25 -0.75
C VAL A 9 3.77 -3.71 0.66
N VAL A 10 2.68 -3.09 1.09
CA VAL A 10 2.58 -2.48 2.40
C VAL A 10 1.30 -2.89 3.09
N ARG A 11 1.32 -2.94 4.41
CA ARG A 11 0.12 -2.93 5.25
C ARG A 11 -0.26 -1.48 5.52
N LEU A 12 -1.52 -1.16 5.26
CA LEU A 12 -2.10 0.17 5.48
C LEU A 12 -2.32 0.44 6.98
N PRO A 13 -2.57 1.71 7.37
CA PRO A 13 -2.97 2.05 8.72
C PRO A 13 -4.24 1.30 9.16
N GLY A 14 -4.35 0.95 10.44
CA GLY A 14 -5.42 0.06 10.94
C GLY A 14 -6.86 0.59 10.90
N TRP A 15 -7.09 1.80 10.39
CA TRP A 15 -8.42 2.33 10.09
C TRP A 15 -8.82 2.14 8.61
N LEU A 16 -7.91 1.62 7.79
CA LEU A 16 -8.13 1.21 6.41
C LEU A 16 -8.24 -0.33 6.33
N PRO A 17 -8.64 -0.89 5.18
CA PRO A 17 -8.66 -2.33 4.99
C PRO A 17 -7.31 -2.98 5.34
N ASP A 18 -7.37 -4.12 6.05
CA ASP A 18 -6.20 -4.89 6.47
C ASP A 18 -5.57 -5.87 5.44
N PRO A 19 -6.10 -6.06 4.20
CA PRO A 19 -5.37 -6.81 3.19
C PRO A 19 -4.02 -6.15 2.81
N PRO A 20 -3.04 -6.93 2.31
CA PRO A 20 -1.83 -6.37 1.72
C PRO A 20 -2.16 -5.41 0.57
N TYR A 21 -1.46 -4.29 0.49
CA TYR A 21 -1.67 -3.27 -0.54
C TYR A 21 -0.46 -3.15 -1.45
N ARG A 22 -0.62 -3.39 -2.75
CA ARG A 22 0.42 -3.19 -3.77
C ARG A 22 0.40 -1.74 -4.23
N VAL A 23 1.53 -1.05 -4.10
CA VAL A 23 1.70 0.33 -4.55
C VAL A 23 1.92 0.38 -6.05
N LEU A 24 1.09 1.14 -6.76
CA LEU A 24 1.22 1.45 -8.20
C LEU A 24 1.56 2.92 -8.47
N GLY A 25 1.30 3.80 -7.52
CA GLY A 25 1.61 5.23 -7.63
C GLY A 25 1.83 5.86 -6.27
N VAL A 26 2.78 6.80 -6.20
CA VAL A 26 3.09 7.55 -4.98
C VAL A 26 3.16 9.03 -5.32
N ARG A 27 2.18 9.80 -4.86
CA ARG A 27 2.14 11.26 -5.04
C ARG A 27 2.31 11.99 -3.73
N ASP A 28 2.96 13.15 -3.81
CA ASP A 28 3.04 14.10 -2.71
C ASP A 28 1.80 15.01 -2.72
N PRO A 29 0.97 14.99 -1.66
CA PRO A 29 -0.21 15.83 -1.57
C PRO A 29 0.08 17.25 -1.03
N GLY A 30 1.33 17.58 -0.70
CA GLY A 30 1.69 18.84 -0.02
C GLY A 30 1.31 18.87 1.46
N ILE A 31 1.06 17.70 2.06
CA ILE A 31 0.77 17.54 3.49
C ILE A 31 1.94 16.81 4.13
N ASP A 32 2.62 17.47 5.05
CA ASP A 32 3.80 16.92 5.71
C ASP A 32 3.53 15.53 6.32
N GLY A 33 4.43 14.60 6.00
CA GLY A 33 4.37 13.22 6.51
C GLY A 33 3.25 12.36 5.91
N HIS A 34 2.55 12.82 4.88
CA HIS A 34 1.52 12.05 4.18
C HIS A 34 1.88 11.77 2.72
N LEU A 35 1.34 10.68 2.19
CA LEU A 35 1.44 10.32 0.78
C LEU A 35 0.07 9.93 0.27
N TRP A 36 -0.19 10.27 -0.99
CA TRP A 36 -1.29 9.67 -1.73
C TRP A 36 -0.76 8.43 -2.44
N LEU A 37 -1.26 7.27 -2.06
CA LEU A 37 -0.93 5.99 -2.69
C LEU A 37 -2.07 5.59 -3.62
N ASP A 38 -1.72 5.18 -4.84
CA ASP A 38 -2.61 4.42 -5.71
C ASP A 38 -2.09 2.99 -5.82
N GLY A 39 -3.00 2.06 -6.03
CA GLY A 39 -2.67 0.66 -5.90
C GLY A 39 -3.91 -0.22 -5.80
N TYR A 40 -3.70 -1.43 -5.30
CA TYR A 40 -4.77 -2.38 -5.07
C TYR A 40 -4.54 -3.20 -3.81
N LEU A 41 -5.65 -3.53 -3.14
CA LEU A 41 -5.69 -4.53 -2.09
C LEU A 41 -5.61 -5.93 -2.72
N ILE A 42 -4.81 -6.79 -2.12
CA ILE A 42 -4.64 -8.20 -2.49
C ILE A 42 -5.54 -9.01 -1.55
N GLU A 43 -6.67 -9.48 -2.07
CA GLU A 43 -7.65 -10.25 -1.32
C GLU A 43 -7.62 -11.72 -1.78
N ASP A 44 -8.08 -12.65 -0.95
CA ASP A 44 -8.10 -14.07 -1.28
C ASP A 44 -8.87 -14.38 -2.58
N THR A 45 -9.88 -13.56 -2.88
CA THR A 45 -10.78 -13.75 -4.02
C THR A 45 -10.54 -12.77 -5.17
N GLY A 46 -9.54 -11.89 -5.09
CA GLY A 46 -9.29 -10.92 -6.16
C GLY A 46 -8.51 -9.68 -5.73
N ILE A 47 -8.71 -8.61 -6.50
CA ILE A 47 -8.07 -7.31 -6.26
C ILE A 47 -9.11 -6.20 -6.19
N THR A 48 -8.91 -5.28 -5.24
CA THR A 48 -9.70 -4.05 -5.13
C THR A 48 -8.80 -2.85 -5.38
N VAL A 49 -9.00 -2.15 -6.50
CA VAL A 49 -8.25 -0.93 -6.82
C VAL A 49 -8.75 0.21 -5.93
N ALA A 50 -7.83 0.84 -5.22
CA ALA A 50 -8.15 1.92 -4.30
C ALA A 50 -6.97 2.89 -4.15
N SER A 51 -7.30 4.15 -3.87
CA SER A 51 -6.32 5.17 -3.55
C SER A 51 -6.53 5.71 -2.14
N TYR A 52 -5.44 5.91 -1.41
CA TYR A 52 -5.49 6.35 -0.02
C TYR A 52 -4.49 7.47 0.26
N LEU A 53 -4.96 8.50 0.97
CA LEU A 53 -4.09 9.44 1.67
C LEU A 53 -3.70 8.84 3.02
N VAL A 54 -2.43 8.58 3.23
CA VAL A 54 -1.94 7.89 4.43
C VAL A 54 -0.71 8.56 5.03
N PRO A 55 -0.59 8.57 6.37
CA PRO A 55 0.64 9.01 7.02
C PRO A 55 1.74 7.95 6.84
N VAL A 56 2.92 8.37 6.38
CA VAL A 56 4.04 7.49 6.02
C VAL A 56 4.51 6.65 7.20
N ASN A 57 4.45 7.21 8.42
CA ASN A 57 4.86 6.52 9.64
C ASN A 57 3.91 5.40 10.12
N ARG A 58 2.75 5.23 9.48
CA ARG A 58 1.78 4.17 9.77
C ARG A 58 1.75 3.06 8.73
N LEU A 59 2.47 3.24 7.61
CA LEU A 59 2.71 2.15 6.69
C LEU A 59 3.60 1.10 7.35
N ARG A 60 3.48 -0.15 6.93
CA ARG A 60 4.39 -1.23 7.33
C ARG A 60 4.77 -2.01 6.07
N PRO A 61 6.06 -2.10 5.71
CA PRO A 61 6.47 -2.89 4.56
C PRO A 61 6.14 -4.37 4.80
N LEU A 62 5.71 -5.03 3.75
CA LEU A 62 5.50 -6.47 3.68
C LEU A 62 6.45 -7.05 2.63
N PRO A 63 6.87 -8.32 2.78
CA PRO A 63 7.55 -9.01 1.69
C PRO A 63 6.65 -9.06 0.46
N ASP A 64 7.25 -9.03 -0.73
CA ASP A 64 6.51 -9.29 -1.96
C ASP A 64 5.91 -10.71 -1.86
N PRO A 65 4.59 -10.90 -2.03
CA PRO A 65 3.99 -12.22 -2.01
C PRO A 65 4.64 -13.09 -3.08
N THR A 66 5.25 -14.19 -2.65
CA THR A 66 5.63 -15.27 -3.55
C THR A 66 4.36 -16.00 -3.94
N TRP A 67 3.86 -15.71 -5.13
CA TRP A 67 2.83 -16.52 -5.74
C TRP A 67 3.49 -17.83 -6.16
N ASP A 68 3.33 -18.87 -5.34
CA ASP A 68 3.66 -20.23 -5.77
C ASP A 68 2.90 -20.46 -7.08
N GLN A 69 3.66 -20.66 -8.16
CA GLN A 69 3.07 -20.95 -9.46
C GLN A 69 2.43 -22.33 -9.36
N ALA A 70 1.11 -22.35 -9.21
CA ALA A 70 0.29 -23.55 -9.30
C ALA A 70 0.30 -24.11 -10.73
#